data_AF-A0A8T4NJV2-F1
#
_entry.id   AF-A0A8T4NJV2-F1
#
_cell.length_a   1.000
_cell.length_b   1.000
_cell.length_c   1.000
_cell.angle_alpha   90.00
_cell.angle_beta   90.00
_cell.angle_gamma   90.00
#
_symmetry.space_group_name_H-M   'P 1'
#
loop_
_entity.id
_entity.type
_entity.pdbx_description
1 polymer ?
#
loop_
_entity_poly.entity_id
_entity_poly.type
_entity_poly.pdbx_seq_one_letter_code
_entity_poly.pdbx_strand_id
1 'polypeptide(L)'
;MIIKESNRKDVEARLSTMGDYVKIDYLSELLKNNLDYDTRRFVLLKLASIYKNKGMLAEAGRLVRNAADINTTYEGMMNDYTKAMQLFIQSGDFDEADISLNKAVASCNTEGQRAAIKIKRKETIQLQAQEYIKRDKRKHAMLAFEKLLSIRETNSDEKRQAQTQLLRLYEQLGKVKEFYNLQKSM
;
A
#
# COMPACT_ATOMS: atom_id res chain seq x y z
N MET A 1 31.26 8.21 -4.47
CA MET A 1 31.28 7.32 -5.65
C MET A 1 30.77 8.13 -6.83
N ILE A 2 31.54 8.28 -7.90
CA ILE A 2 31.06 9.02 -9.10
C ILE A 2 30.17 8.06 -9.88
N ILE A 3 28.87 8.35 -9.91
CA ILE A 3 27.87 7.58 -10.67
C ILE A 3 27.89 8.12 -12.11
N LYS A 4 28.15 7.24 -13.09
CA LYS A 4 28.23 7.62 -14.52
C LYS A 4 27.07 7.06 -15.33
N GLU A 5 26.33 6.10 -14.76
CA GLU A 5 25.25 5.39 -15.41
C GLU A 5 24.02 6.30 -15.54
N SER A 6 23.59 6.54 -16.78
CA SER A 6 22.43 7.41 -17.08
C SER A 6 21.26 6.67 -17.71
N ASN A 7 21.42 5.39 -18.05
CA ASN A 7 20.38 4.59 -18.69
C ASN A 7 20.06 3.32 -17.90
N ARG A 8 18.84 2.82 -18.08
CA ARG A 8 18.32 1.63 -17.41
C ARG A 8 19.18 0.37 -17.52
N LYS A 9 19.79 0.11 -18.70
CA LYS A 9 20.59 -1.11 -18.92
C LYS A 9 21.83 -1.13 -18.06
N ASP A 10 22.52 0.01 -17.97
CA ASP A 10 23.73 0.14 -17.15
C ASP A 10 23.41 -0.01 -15.67
N VAL A 11 22.30 0.59 -15.23
CA VAL A 11 21.81 0.46 -13.84
C VAL A 11 21.51 -1.01 -13.52
N GLU A 12 20.81 -1.72 -14.40
CA GLU A 12 20.46 -3.13 -14.19
C GLU A 12 21.70 -4.05 -14.15
N ALA A 13 22.64 -3.85 -15.07
CA ALA A 13 23.91 -4.56 -15.07
C ALA A 13 24.67 -4.34 -13.77
N ARG A 14 24.74 -3.09 -13.29
CA ARG A 14 25.39 -2.74 -12.02
C ARG A 14 24.73 -3.42 -10.82
N LEU A 15 23.39 -3.40 -10.75
CA LEU A 15 22.62 -4.00 -9.66
C LEU A 15 22.85 -5.52 -9.53
N SER A 16 23.11 -6.23 -10.63
CA SER A 16 23.30 -7.69 -10.59
C SER A 16 24.50 -8.13 -9.72
N THR A 17 25.49 -7.24 -9.55
CA THR A 17 26.73 -7.51 -8.80
C THR A 17 26.68 -7.07 -7.34
N MET A 18 25.60 -6.41 -6.92
CA MET A 18 25.52 -5.73 -5.61
C MET A 18 24.66 -6.49 -4.59
N GLY A 19 25.08 -6.46 -3.33
CA GLY A 19 24.23 -6.84 -2.19
C GLY A 19 23.16 -5.78 -1.89
N ASP A 20 22.08 -6.16 -1.22
CA ASP A 20 20.89 -5.30 -1.04
C ASP A 20 21.16 -3.96 -0.35
N TYR A 21 22.07 -3.91 0.64
CA TYR A 21 22.43 -2.63 1.28
C TYR A 21 23.16 -1.70 0.33
N VAL A 22 24.12 -2.23 -0.44
CA VAL A 22 24.85 -1.47 -1.46
C VAL A 22 23.90 -1.00 -2.56
N LYS A 23 22.91 -1.82 -2.94
CA LYS A 23 21.87 -1.41 -3.90
C LYS A 23 21.04 -0.24 -3.39
N ILE A 24 20.68 -0.22 -2.10
CA ILE A 24 19.92 0.89 -1.50
C ILE A 24 20.70 2.19 -1.65
N ASP A 25 21.94 2.23 -1.14
CA ASP A 25 22.77 3.43 -1.18
C ASP A 25 22.99 3.91 -2.63
N TYR A 26 23.30 2.98 -3.53
CA TYR A 26 23.49 3.27 -4.95
C TYR A 26 22.24 3.85 -5.60
N LEU A 27 21.07 3.21 -5.43
CA LEU A 27 19.82 3.67 -6.04
C LEU A 27 19.34 4.98 -5.42
N SER A 28 19.49 5.18 -4.11
CA SER A 28 19.15 6.43 -3.42
C SER A 28 20.01 7.59 -3.91
N GLU A 29 21.32 7.37 -4.13
CA GLU A 29 22.20 8.39 -4.68
C GLU A 29 21.88 8.67 -6.16
N LEU A 30 21.61 7.62 -6.95
CA LEU A 30 21.24 7.73 -8.36
C LEU A 30 19.96 8.58 -8.56
N LEU A 31 18.98 8.49 -7.64
CA LEU A 31 17.75 9.31 -7.70
C LEU A 31 17.98 10.82 -7.52
N LYS A 32 19.12 11.23 -6.94
CA LYS A 32 19.51 12.63 -6.80
C LYS A 32 20.02 13.22 -8.12
N ASN A 33 20.41 12.37 -9.06
CA ASN A 33 20.88 12.80 -10.38
C ASN A 33 19.70 13.08 -11.33
N ASN A 34 20.01 13.74 -12.45
CA ASN A 34 19.05 13.98 -13.52
C ASN A 34 18.95 12.74 -14.42
N LEU A 35 17.99 11.86 -14.12
CA LEU A 35 17.66 10.70 -14.92
C LEU A 35 16.46 10.99 -15.84
N ASP A 36 16.43 10.36 -17.01
CA ASP A 36 15.23 10.33 -17.84
C ASP A 36 14.07 9.60 -17.11
N TYR A 37 12.84 9.81 -17.58
CA TYR A 37 11.64 9.29 -16.92
C TYR A 37 11.61 7.75 -16.83
N ASP A 38 12.06 7.02 -17.85
CA ASP A 38 12.06 5.54 -17.81
C ASP A 38 13.07 5.03 -16.79
N THR A 39 14.30 5.55 -16.85
CA THR A 39 15.36 5.16 -15.90
C THR A 39 14.98 5.53 -14.47
N ARG A 40 14.44 6.74 -14.23
CA ARG A 40 13.97 7.17 -12.90
C ARG A 40 12.88 6.25 -12.37
N ARG A 41 11.88 5.91 -13.19
CA ARG A 41 10.80 5.00 -12.80
C ARG A 41 11.33 3.61 -12.46
N PHE A 42 12.24 3.08 -13.26
CA PHE A 42 12.90 1.81 -12.99
C PHE A 42 13.62 1.81 -11.63
N VAL A 43 14.41 2.85 -11.35
CA VAL A 43 15.15 3.01 -10.10
C VAL A 43 14.20 3.07 -8.89
N LEU A 44 13.12 3.88 -8.97
CA LEU A 44 12.11 3.97 -7.92
C LEU A 44 11.47 2.61 -7.62
N LEU A 45 11.06 1.86 -8.65
CA LEU A 45 10.42 0.55 -8.47
C LEU A 45 11.38 -0.51 -7.94
N LYS A 46 12.65 -0.50 -8.36
CA LYS A 46 13.68 -1.40 -7.82
C LYS A 46 13.96 -1.11 -6.35
N LEU A 47 14.13 0.17 -5.99
CA LEU A 47 14.34 0.58 -4.60
C LEU A 47 13.12 0.21 -3.73
N ALA A 48 11.91 0.45 -4.22
CA ALA A 48 10.68 0.06 -3.53
C ALA A 48 10.60 -1.44 -3.28
N SER A 49 11.03 -2.26 -4.23
CA SER A 49 11.06 -3.72 -4.07
C SER A 49 12.01 -4.14 -2.95
N ILE A 50 13.19 -3.51 -2.83
CA ILE A 50 14.15 -3.82 -1.77
C ILE A 50 13.57 -3.40 -0.41
N TYR A 51 12.97 -2.21 -0.32
CA TYR A 51 12.34 -1.72 0.90
C TYR A 51 11.19 -2.63 1.34
N LYS A 52 10.34 -3.06 0.41
CA LYS A 52 9.27 -4.03 0.70
C LYS A 52 9.84 -5.33 1.28
N ASN A 53 10.89 -5.89 0.68
CA ASN A 53 11.52 -7.13 1.14
C ASN A 53 12.14 -7.01 2.54
N LYS A 54 12.56 -5.80 2.92
CA LYS A 54 13.07 -5.49 4.27
C LYS A 54 11.97 -5.12 5.27
N GLY A 55 10.70 -5.14 4.88
CA GLY A 55 9.57 -4.77 5.74
C GLY A 55 9.32 -3.26 5.88
N MET A 56 10.02 -2.43 5.11
CA MET A 56 9.85 -0.96 5.05
C MET A 56 8.70 -0.61 4.09
N LEU A 57 7.49 -1.01 4.48
CA LEU A 57 6.31 -1.00 3.60
C LEU A 57 5.83 0.42 3.28
N ALA A 58 5.89 1.34 4.24
CA ALA A 58 5.46 2.73 4.03
C ALA A 58 6.38 3.44 3.03
N GLU A 59 7.69 3.27 3.18
CA GLU A 59 8.71 3.83 2.28
C GLU A 59 8.60 3.22 0.89
N ALA A 60 8.39 1.89 0.79
CA ALA A 60 8.10 1.24 -0.47
C ALA A 60 6.85 1.82 -1.13
N GLY A 61 5.78 2.07 -0.37
CA GLY A 61 4.54 2.71 -0.84
C GLY A 61 4.80 4.10 -1.43
N ARG A 62 5.58 4.94 -0.73
CA ARG A 62 5.97 6.29 -1.21
C ARG A 62 6.75 6.21 -2.52
N LEU A 63 7.71 5.30 -2.64
CA LEU A 63 8.50 5.13 -3.87
C LEU A 63 7.65 4.63 -5.04
N VAL A 64 6.74 3.69 -4.82
CA VAL A 64 5.82 3.22 -5.87
C VAL A 64 4.87 4.35 -6.30
N ARG A 65 4.37 5.15 -5.35
CA ARG A 65 3.55 6.32 -5.68
C ARG A 65 4.32 7.33 -6.54
N ASN A 66 5.56 7.65 -6.18
CA ASN A 66 6.40 8.54 -6.96
C ASN A 66 6.67 7.97 -8.37
N ALA A 67 6.79 6.64 -8.50
CA ALA A 67 6.93 5.97 -9.79
C ALA A 67 5.65 6.08 -10.64
N ALA A 68 4.48 6.06 -9.99
CA ALA A 68 3.18 6.28 -10.63
C ALA A 68 3.02 7.73 -11.12
N ASP A 69 3.45 8.72 -10.31
CA ASP A 69 3.37 10.15 -10.65
C ASP A 69 4.12 10.51 -11.94
N ILE A 70 5.16 9.73 -12.31
CA ILE A 70 5.96 9.94 -13.53
C ILE A 70 5.66 8.92 -14.64
N ASN A 71 4.66 8.06 -14.45
CA ASN A 71 4.26 7.08 -15.46
C ASN A 71 3.47 7.75 -16.58
N THR A 72 3.80 7.44 -17.83
CA THR A 72 3.20 8.09 -19.01
C THR A 72 1.93 7.39 -19.51
N THR A 73 1.56 6.26 -18.92
CA THR A 73 0.39 5.46 -19.33
C THR A 73 -0.65 5.42 -18.23
N TYR A 74 -1.93 5.64 -18.56
CA TYR A 74 -3.03 5.57 -17.58
C TYR A 74 -3.11 4.20 -16.88
N GLU A 75 -2.92 3.12 -17.63
CA GLU A 75 -2.90 1.76 -17.06
C GLU A 75 -1.72 1.58 -16.10
N GLY A 76 -0.53 2.05 -16.47
CA GLY A 76 0.64 2.00 -15.61
C GLY A 76 0.46 2.82 -14.34
N MET A 77 -0.07 4.05 -14.44
CA MET A 77 -0.40 4.90 -13.30
C MET A 77 -1.40 4.19 -12.37
N MET A 78 -2.49 3.68 -12.91
CA MET A 78 -3.53 2.95 -12.18
C MET A 78 -2.94 1.76 -11.41
N ASN A 79 -2.12 0.95 -12.07
CA ASN A 79 -1.49 -0.23 -11.47
C ASN A 79 -0.50 0.15 -10.37
N ASP A 80 0.36 1.14 -10.61
CA ASP A 80 1.35 1.59 -9.64
C ASP A 80 0.68 2.25 -8.42
N TYR A 81 -0.33 3.12 -8.60
CA TYR A 81 -1.08 3.69 -7.47
C TYR A 81 -1.85 2.64 -6.67
N THR A 82 -2.45 1.65 -7.35
CA THR A 82 -3.12 0.52 -6.67
C THR A 82 -2.13 -0.25 -5.82
N LYS A 83 -0.91 -0.48 -6.32
CA LYS A 83 0.15 -1.15 -5.57
C LYS A 83 0.66 -0.32 -4.39
N ALA A 84 0.78 1.01 -4.55
CA ALA A 84 1.10 1.92 -3.46
C ALA A 84 0.03 1.88 -2.35
N MET A 85 -1.26 1.93 -2.72
CA MET A 85 -2.38 1.79 -1.78
C MET A 85 -2.25 0.50 -0.96
N GLN A 86 -1.95 -0.63 -1.61
CA GLN A 86 -1.79 -1.91 -0.90
C GLN A 86 -0.63 -1.88 0.10
N LEU A 87 0.52 -1.31 -0.28
CA LEU A 87 1.67 -1.18 0.61
C LEU A 87 1.35 -0.29 1.81
N PHE A 88 0.64 0.81 1.61
CA PHE A 88 0.20 1.68 2.70
C PHE A 88 -0.77 0.98 3.65
N ILE A 89 -1.78 0.24 3.13
CA ILE A 89 -2.67 -0.59 3.96
C ILE A 89 -1.86 -1.60 4.78
N GLN A 90 -0.90 -2.29 4.16
CA GLN A 90 -0.06 -3.28 4.84
C GLN A 90 0.85 -2.66 5.90
N SER A 91 1.23 -1.38 5.74
CA SER A 91 1.97 -0.62 6.76
C SER A 91 1.07 -0.06 7.89
N GLY A 92 -0.26 -0.09 7.72
CA GLY A 92 -1.22 0.52 8.64
C GLY A 92 -1.47 2.01 8.40
N ASP A 93 -0.90 2.58 7.34
CA ASP A 93 -1.07 3.98 6.94
C ASP A 93 -2.30 4.13 6.04
N PHE A 94 -3.49 4.17 6.66
CA PHE A 94 -4.75 4.21 5.92
C PHE A 94 -5.03 5.55 5.22
N ASP A 95 -4.39 6.63 5.67
CA ASP A 95 -4.57 7.96 5.07
C ASP A 95 -3.80 8.06 3.75
N GLU A 96 -2.53 7.63 3.75
CA GLU A 96 -1.74 7.56 2.52
C GLU A 96 -2.32 6.53 1.54
N ALA A 97 -2.91 5.43 2.05
CA ALA A 97 -3.64 4.47 1.22
C ALA A 97 -4.83 5.10 0.49
N ASP A 98 -5.61 5.95 1.17
CA ASP A 98 -6.78 6.62 0.57
C ASP A 98 -6.36 7.65 -0.48
N ILE A 99 -5.26 8.38 -0.23
CA ILE A 99 -4.67 9.28 -1.23
C ILE A 99 -4.28 8.49 -2.49
N SER A 100 -3.57 7.36 -2.34
CA SER A 100 -3.18 6.51 -3.46
C SER A 100 -4.38 5.88 -4.18
N LEU A 101 -5.42 5.46 -3.44
CA LEU A 101 -6.66 4.97 -4.04
C LEU A 101 -7.31 6.02 -4.93
N ASN A 102 -7.44 7.26 -4.44
CA ASN A 102 -8.08 8.34 -5.20
C ASN A 102 -7.33 8.62 -6.50
N LYS A 103 -5.99 8.61 -6.45
CA LYS A 103 -5.14 8.73 -7.66
C LYS A 103 -5.31 7.53 -8.61
N ALA A 104 -5.40 6.31 -8.07
CA ALA A 104 -5.63 5.11 -8.88
C ALA A 104 -6.98 5.18 -9.61
N VAL A 105 -8.05 5.54 -8.90
CA VAL A 105 -9.41 5.72 -9.44
C VAL A 105 -9.44 6.85 -10.48
N ALA A 106 -8.75 7.95 -10.23
CA ALA A 106 -8.63 9.05 -11.19
C ALA A 106 -7.95 8.61 -12.50
N SER A 107 -7.07 7.62 -12.44
CA SER A 107 -6.35 7.05 -13.60
C SER A 107 -7.15 5.99 -14.37
N CYS A 108 -8.35 5.60 -13.89
CA CYS A 108 -9.19 4.61 -14.56
C CYS A 108 -9.97 5.20 -15.73
N ASN A 109 -10.03 4.45 -16.84
CA ASN A 109 -10.80 4.81 -18.03
C ASN A 109 -12.24 4.28 -17.98
N THR A 110 -12.51 3.23 -17.20
CA THR A 110 -13.84 2.60 -17.14
C THR A 110 -14.35 2.45 -15.71
N GLU A 111 -15.67 2.39 -15.56
CA GLU A 111 -16.30 2.14 -14.25
C GLU A 111 -15.94 0.75 -13.70
N GLY A 112 -15.76 -0.24 -14.58
CA GLY A 112 -15.32 -1.58 -14.19
C GLY A 112 -13.94 -1.57 -13.51
N GLN A 113 -12.99 -0.77 -14.02
CA GLN A 113 -11.68 -0.60 -13.38
C GLN A 113 -11.81 0.07 -12.00
N ARG A 114 -12.65 1.11 -11.89
CA ARG A 114 -12.91 1.81 -10.61
C ARG A 114 -13.50 0.85 -9.57
N ALA A 115 -14.48 0.05 -9.96
CA ALA A 115 -15.08 -0.98 -9.12
C ALA A 115 -14.04 -2.02 -8.68
N ALA A 116 -13.20 -2.51 -9.60
CA ALA A 116 -12.16 -3.49 -9.29
C ALA A 116 -11.15 -2.98 -8.25
N ILE A 117 -10.70 -1.72 -8.35
CA ILE A 117 -9.76 -1.14 -7.38
C ILE A 117 -10.42 -0.98 -6.01
N LYS A 118 -11.69 -0.55 -5.95
CA LYS A 118 -12.45 -0.45 -4.70
C LYS A 118 -12.63 -1.81 -4.02
N ILE A 119 -12.93 -2.85 -4.78
CA ILE A 119 -12.96 -4.23 -4.29
C ILE A 119 -11.58 -4.60 -3.73
N LYS A 120 -10.51 -4.31 -4.49
CA LYS A 120 -9.15 -4.63 -4.07
C LYS A 120 -8.74 -3.96 -2.76
N ARG A 121 -9.17 -2.72 -2.53
CA ARG A 121 -8.98 -2.01 -1.25
C ARG A 121 -9.61 -2.79 -0.09
N LYS A 122 -10.89 -3.16 -0.21
CA LYS A 122 -11.62 -3.89 0.85
C LYS A 122 -10.95 -5.23 1.16
N GLU A 123 -10.63 -6.01 0.12
CA GLU A 123 -9.90 -7.28 0.26
C GLU A 123 -8.57 -7.09 1.00
N THR A 124 -7.81 -6.05 0.62
CA THR A 124 -6.49 -5.80 1.22
C THR A 124 -6.60 -5.40 2.69
N ILE A 125 -7.59 -4.57 3.06
CA ILE A 125 -7.85 -4.19 4.46
C ILE A 125 -8.26 -5.43 5.27
N GLN A 126 -9.16 -6.26 4.74
CA GLN A 126 -9.63 -7.47 5.42
C GLN A 126 -8.48 -8.46 5.66
N LEU A 127 -7.65 -8.71 4.63
CA LEU A 127 -6.46 -9.55 4.75
C LEU A 127 -5.47 -9.01 5.79
N GLN A 128 -5.24 -7.70 5.80
CA GLN A 128 -4.35 -7.08 6.77
C GLN A 128 -4.91 -7.15 8.20
N ALA A 129 -6.21 -6.97 8.39
CA ALA A 129 -6.85 -7.13 9.69
C ALA A 129 -6.68 -8.55 10.24
N GLN A 130 -6.83 -9.57 9.38
CA GLN A 130 -6.58 -10.96 9.73
C GLN A 130 -5.11 -11.22 10.07
N GLU A 131 -4.17 -10.61 9.35
CA GLU A 131 -2.74 -10.72 9.65
C GLU A 131 -2.40 -10.08 11.01
N TYR A 132 -3.03 -8.96 11.34
CA TYR A 132 -2.90 -8.36 12.67
C TYR A 132 -3.44 -9.26 13.78
N ILE A 133 -4.57 -9.97 13.56
CA ILE A 133 -5.06 -10.98 14.52
C ILE A 133 -4.02 -12.09 14.71
N LYS A 134 -3.49 -12.64 13.62
CA LYS A 134 -2.49 -13.73 13.67
C LYS A 134 -1.22 -13.33 14.44
N ARG A 135 -0.85 -12.06 14.40
CA ARG A 135 0.32 -11.50 15.11
C ARG A 135 -0.01 -10.93 16.49
N ASP A 136 -1.21 -11.16 17.00
CA ASP A 136 -1.74 -10.61 18.26
C ASP A 136 -1.68 -9.07 18.35
N LYS A 137 -1.67 -8.38 17.21
CA LYS A 137 -1.72 -6.91 17.12
C LYS A 137 -3.16 -6.41 17.19
N ARG A 138 -3.87 -6.73 18.28
CA ARG A 138 -5.32 -6.50 18.46
C ARG A 138 -5.77 -5.06 18.16
N LYS A 139 -5.05 -4.05 18.66
CA LYS A 139 -5.35 -2.64 18.38
C LYS A 139 -5.31 -2.32 16.88
N HIS A 140 -4.34 -2.88 16.15
CA HIS A 140 -4.21 -2.64 14.71
C HIS A 140 -5.29 -3.38 13.92
N ALA A 141 -5.64 -4.61 14.33
CA ALA A 141 -6.77 -5.34 13.76
C ALA A 141 -8.08 -4.57 13.93
N MET A 142 -8.32 -4.01 15.12
CA MET A 142 -9.49 -3.20 15.44
C MET A 142 -9.59 -1.99 14.51
N LEU A 143 -8.52 -1.19 14.38
CA LEU A 143 -8.48 -0.04 13.48
C LEU A 143 -8.72 -0.44 12.00
N ALA A 144 -8.19 -1.58 11.57
CA ALA A 144 -8.42 -2.08 10.21
C ALA A 144 -9.88 -2.46 9.96
N PHE A 145 -10.56 -3.12 10.91
CA PHE A 145 -11.99 -3.42 10.79
C PHE A 145 -12.86 -2.16 10.87
N GLU A 146 -12.53 -1.20 11.73
CA GLU A 146 -13.19 0.10 11.77
C GLU A 146 -13.06 0.82 10.41
N LYS A 147 -11.86 0.81 9.82
CA LYS A 147 -11.64 1.35 8.48
C LYS A 147 -12.49 0.63 7.44
N LEU A 148 -12.59 -0.70 7.48
CA LEU A 148 -13.42 -1.48 6.57
C LEU A 148 -14.92 -1.12 6.69
N LEU A 149 -15.41 -0.90 7.91
CA LEU A 149 -16.80 -0.50 8.16
C LEU A 149 -17.10 0.94 7.73
N SER A 150 -16.10 1.82 7.72
CA SER A 150 -16.23 3.19 7.22
C SER A 150 -16.38 3.28 5.69
N ILE A 151 -16.08 2.21 4.95
CA ILE A 151 -16.19 2.18 3.50
C ILE A 151 -17.66 1.98 3.11
N ARG A 152 -18.20 2.91 2.31
CA ARG A 152 -19.62 2.91 1.91
C ARG A 152 -20.00 1.68 1.10
N GLU A 153 -19.08 1.21 0.26
CA GLU A 153 -19.26 0.06 -0.65
C GLU A 153 -19.08 -1.31 0.02
N THR A 154 -18.92 -1.37 1.35
CA THR A 154 -18.87 -2.63 2.10
C THR A 154 -20.28 -3.24 2.16
N ASN A 155 -20.41 -4.49 1.71
CA ASN A 155 -21.71 -5.18 1.63
C ASN A 155 -22.18 -5.66 3.02
N SER A 156 -23.42 -6.14 3.12
CA SER A 156 -24.03 -6.56 4.40
C SER A 156 -23.27 -7.71 5.07
N ASP A 157 -22.78 -8.67 4.30
CA ASP A 157 -22.10 -9.85 4.82
C ASP A 157 -20.70 -9.51 5.33
N GLU A 158 -19.95 -8.72 4.55
CA GLU A 158 -18.66 -8.15 4.94
C GLU A 158 -18.79 -7.31 6.22
N LYS A 159 -19.84 -6.46 6.29
CA LYS A 159 -20.13 -5.65 7.49
C LYS A 159 -20.38 -6.55 8.69
N ARG A 160 -21.27 -7.53 8.57
CA ARG A 160 -21.59 -8.46 9.68
C ARG A 160 -20.35 -9.20 10.17
N GLN A 161 -19.51 -9.68 9.26
CA GLN A 161 -18.25 -10.33 9.60
C GLN A 161 -17.30 -9.39 10.34
N ALA A 162 -17.10 -8.17 9.82
CA ALA A 162 -16.24 -7.17 10.43
C ALA A 162 -16.74 -6.75 11.82
N GLN A 163 -18.05 -6.50 11.98
CA GLN A 163 -18.66 -6.15 13.27
C GLN A 163 -18.51 -7.28 14.30
N THR A 164 -18.69 -8.55 13.87
CA THR A 164 -18.50 -9.71 14.76
C THR A 164 -17.06 -9.80 15.27
N GLN A 165 -16.07 -9.59 14.40
CA GLN A 165 -14.66 -9.57 14.81
C GLN A 165 -14.36 -8.35 15.70
N LEU A 166 -14.95 -7.19 15.39
CA LEU A 166 -14.73 -5.96 16.13
C LEU A 166 -15.30 -6.01 17.54
N LEU A 167 -16.47 -6.65 17.76
CA LEU A 167 -17.01 -6.91 19.11
C LEU A 167 -16.03 -7.71 19.97
N ARG A 168 -15.48 -8.80 19.42
CA ARG A 168 -14.48 -9.62 20.14
C ARG A 168 -13.24 -8.81 20.49
N LEU A 169 -12.76 -8.00 19.56
CA LEU A 169 -11.60 -7.13 19.78
C LEU A 169 -11.88 -6.05 20.82
N TYR A 170 -13.07 -5.44 20.80
CA TYR A 170 -13.46 -4.45 21.80
C TYR A 170 -13.53 -5.04 23.20
N GLU A 171 -14.12 -6.22 23.36
CA GLU A 171 -14.15 -6.94 24.64
C GLU A 171 -12.73 -7.23 25.13
N GLN A 172 -11.87 -7.79 24.27
CA GLN A 172 -10.46 -8.10 24.61
C GLN A 172 -9.61 -6.88 24.93
N LEU A 173 -9.96 -5.70 24.41
CA LEU A 173 -9.26 -4.43 24.63
C LEU A 173 -9.91 -3.57 25.73
N GLY A 174 -10.98 -4.04 26.37
CA GLY A 174 -11.70 -3.28 27.40
C GLY A 174 -12.46 -2.06 26.87
N LYS A 175 -12.81 -2.05 25.57
CA LYS A 175 -13.57 -0.98 24.89
C LYS A 175 -15.08 -1.14 25.09
N VAL A 176 -15.51 -1.11 26.36
CA VAL A 176 -16.88 -1.45 26.77
C VAL A 176 -17.94 -0.55 26.13
N LYS A 177 -17.67 0.76 26.00
CA LYS A 177 -18.61 1.71 25.39
C LYS A 177 -18.81 1.41 23.90
N GLU A 178 -17.72 1.24 23.18
CA GLU A 178 -17.73 0.92 21.74
C GLU A 178 -18.39 -0.43 21.48
N PHE A 179 -18.15 -1.42 22.35
CA PHE A 179 -18.81 -2.73 22.32
C PHE A 179 -20.34 -2.61 22.37
N TYR A 180 -20.90 -1.97 23.40
CA TYR A 180 -22.36 -1.85 23.54
C TYR A 180 -22.99 -1.00 22.43
N ASN A 181 -22.31 0.06 22.00
CA ASN A 181 -22.77 0.88 20.88
C ASN A 181 -22.88 0.06 19.59
N LEU A 182 -21.85 -0.75 19.31
CA LEU A 182 -21.83 -1.61 18.13
C LEU A 182 -22.89 -2.70 18.23
N GLN A 183 -23.00 -3.37 19.38
CA GLN A 183 -23.97 -4.44 19.62
C GLN A 183 -25.42 -3.95 19.43
N LYS A 184 -25.73 -2.72 19.85
CA LYS A 184 -27.06 -2.11 19.66
C LYS A 184 -27.36 -1.76 18.20
N SER A 185 -26.33 -1.54 17.38
CA SER A 185 -26.47 -1.13 15.97
C SER A 185 -26.50 -2.29 14.97
N MET A 186 -26.20 -3.50 15.44
CA MET A 186 -26.28 -4.75 14.67
C MET A 186 -27.71 -5.30 14.69
#